data_AF-A0A0B8T260-F1
#
_entry.id   AF-A0A0B8T260-F1
#
_cell.length_a   1.000
_cell.length_b   1.000
_cell.length_c   1.000
_cell.angle_alpha   90.00
_cell.angle_beta   90.00
_cell.angle_gamma   90.00
#
_symmetry.space_group_name_H-M   'P 1'
#
loop_
_entity.id
_entity.type
_entity.pdbx_description
1 polymer ?
#
loop_
_entity_poly.entity_id
_entity_poly.type
_entity_poly.pdbx_seq_one_letter_code
_entity_poly.pdbx_strand_id
1 'polypeptide(L)'
;MTRFYLLLLLSFPSVLLFCQHKALETTYYYPKDAKDFESKTSYRYEDVGGYMHEKFGNTTMIVATKSSFGMFYFVFKKKTKDNDDPANRDLRAFVFAEDHGGLLEKVRFQDFGNPLYWPEFDYQNCFVEDADKDGLPEFYLSYMGESDGLDAKPYKQIVYYFPRAVQNGILIKAKATAHYPAGNEEDVYRTVFDVHWKEMPQDVKNRSKKVLDDHHKYYKDKFF
;
A
#
# COMPACT_ATOMS: atom_id res chain seq x y z
N MET A 1 -20.41 58.56 39.44
CA MET A 1 -21.13 57.26 39.43
C MET A 1 -21.50 56.96 37.98
N THR A 2 -21.08 55.90 37.31
CA THR A 2 -20.21 54.77 37.64
C THR A 2 -19.70 54.24 36.30
N ARG A 3 -18.41 53.89 36.23
CA ARG A 3 -17.75 53.22 35.09
C ARG A 3 -18.54 51.98 34.65
N PHE A 4 -18.85 51.84 33.37
CA PHE A 4 -19.30 50.57 32.79
C PHE A 4 -18.59 50.28 31.44
N TYR A 5 -17.59 49.39 31.53
CA TYR A 5 -17.06 48.41 30.56
C TYR A 5 -16.85 48.87 29.10
N LEU A 6 -15.69 49.38 28.71
CA LEU A 6 -14.48 48.62 28.30
C LEU A 6 -14.57 47.08 28.43
N LEU A 7 -15.11 46.39 27.43
CA LEU A 7 -14.83 44.97 27.13
C LEU A 7 -15.48 44.56 25.80
N LEU A 8 -15.06 45.17 24.68
CA LEU A 8 -15.27 44.57 23.35
C LEU A 8 -14.03 43.72 23.00
N LEU A 9 -13.77 42.72 23.84
CA LEU A 9 -12.78 41.69 23.56
C LEU A 9 -13.38 40.71 22.54
N LEU A 10 -12.85 40.79 21.33
CA LEU A 10 -12.39 39.63 20.55
C LEU A 10 -13.23 38.36 20.75
N SER A 11 -14.44 38.35 20.20
CA SER A 11 -15.29 37.17 20.17
C SER A 11 -15.60 36.76 18.72
N PHE A 12 -14.74 35.86 18.25
CA PHE A 12 -15.01 34.76 17.33
C PHE A 12 -15.17 35.04 15.81
N PRO A 13 -14.83 34.06 14.96
CA PRO A 13 -14.08 32.83 15.20
C PRO A 13 -12.74 32.83 14.47
N SER A 14 -11.75 32.15 15.05
CA SER A 14 -10.68 31.53 14.28
C SER A 14 -11.33 30.81 13.09
N VAL A 15 -11.11 31.35 11.88
CA VAL A 15 -11.45 30.66 10.65
C VAL A 15 -10.73 29.33 10.73
N LEU A 16 -11.49 28.28 11.07
CA LEU A 16 -11.08 26.91 10.81
C LEU A 16 -10.94 26.87 9.29
N LEU A 17 -9.73 27.15 8.82
CA LEU A 17 -9.32 26.80 7.48
C LEU A 17 -9.39 25.27 7.47
N PHE A 18 -10.57 24.75 7.14
CA PHE A 18 -10.67 23.46 6.49
C PHE A 18 -9.88 23.62 5.19
N CYS A 19 -8.56 23.49 5.28
CA CYS A 19 -7.72 23.27 4.14
C CYS A 19 -8.10 21.87 3.67
N GLN A 20 -9.16 21.79 2.85
CA GLN A 20 -9.52 20.55 2.21
C GLN A 20 -8.37 20.24 1.24
N HIS A 21 -7.47 19.36 1.66
CA HIS A 21 -6.41 18.89 0.79
C HIS A 21 -7.06 18.31 -0.47
N LYS A 22 -6.47 18.65 -1.62
CA LYS A 22 -6.96 18.16 -2.91
C LYS A 22 -6.93 16.64 -2.87
N ALA A 23 -8.05 16.00 -3.22
CA ALA A 23 -8.11 14.55 -3.31
C ALA A 23 -7.00 14.01 -4.21
N LEU A 24 -6.46 12.84 -3.85
CA LEU A 24 -5.44 12.17 -4.63
C LEU A 24 -5.93 11.92 -6.07
N GLU A 25 -5.08 12.19 -7.05
CA GLU A 25 -5.31 11.82 -8.44
C GLU A 25 -4.51 10.54 -8.73
N THR A 26 -5.20 9.39 -8.71
CA THR A 26 -4.58 8.06 -8.86
C THR A 26 -4.92 7.42 -10.20
N THR A 27 -3.92 6.88 -10.89
CA THR A 27 -4.06 6.11 -12.13
C THR A 27 -3.33 4.77 -12.00
N TYR A 28 -3.93 3.71 -12.52
CA TYR A 28 -3.37 2.36 -12.53
C TYR A 28 -2.88 2.02 -13.93
N TYR A 29 -1.65 1.52 -14.02
CA TYR A 29 -1.05 1.04 -15.26
C TYR A 29 -0.72 -0.43 -15.12
N TYR A 30 -1.17 -1.22 -16.09
CA TYR A 30 -0.81 -2.63 -16.26
C TYR A 30 0.09 -2.78 -17.49
N PRO A 31 0.65 -3.97 -17.80
CA PRO A 31 1.55 -4.14 -18.93
C PRO A 31 0.98 -3.69 -20.28
N LYS A 32 -0.34 -3.82 -20.47
CA LYS A 32 -1.06 -3.33 -21.65
C LYS A 32 -1.05 -1.80 -21.79
N ASP A 33 -0.88 -1.09 -20.68
CA ASP A 33 -0.90 0.37 -20.57
C ASP A 33 0.51 0.98 -20.60
N ALA A 34 1.56 0.16 -20.81
CA ALA A 34 2.96 0.58 -20.76
C ALA A 34 3.27 1.77 -21.68
N LYS A 35 2.76 1.75 -22.92
CA LYS A 35 2.94 2.87 -23.87
C LYS A 35 2.28 4.17 -23.39
N ASP A 36 1.12 4.06 -22.74
CA ASP A 36 0.43 5.23 -22.19
C ASP A 36 1.24 5.83 -21.03
N PHE A 37 1.72 4.99 -20.11
CA PHE A 37 2.61 5.38 -19.03
C PHE A 37 3.87 6.09 -19.53
N GLU A 38 4.56 5.50 -20.52
CA GLU A 38 5.80 6.04 -21.10
C GLU A 38 5.57 7.32 -21.91
N SER A 39 4.37 7.54 -22.45
CA SER A 39 4.02 8.79 -23.14
C SER A 39 3.69 9.94 -22.21
N LYS A 40 3.24 9.64 -20.98
CA LYS A 40 2.79 10.62 -19.98
C LYS A 40 3.85 10.90 -18.90
N THR A 41 4.90 10.10 -18.86
CA THR A 41 5.98 10.20 -17.88
C THR A 41 7.34 10.18 -18.58
N SER A 42 8.41 10.54 -17.86
CA SER A 42 9.79 10.40 -18.34
C SER A 42 10.39 9.02 -18.04
N TYR A 43 9.59 8.07 -17.56
CA TYR A 43 10.05 6.78 -17.06
C TYR A 43 9.65 5.62 -17.97
N ARG A 44 10.54 4.65 -18.11
CA ARG A 44 10.27 3.38 -18.81
C ARG A 44 9.49 2.46 -17.89
N TYR A 45 8.41 1.85 -18.39
CA TYR A 45 7.49 1.04 -17.60
C TYR A 45 8.19 -0.15 -16.92
N GLU A 46 9.10 -0.80 -17.64
CA GLU A 46 9.84 -1.97 -17.14
C GLU A 46 11.02 -1.62 -16.23
N ASP A 47 11.47 -0.36 -16.19
CA ASP A 47 12.72 0.03 -15.53
C ASP A 47 12.55 1.24 -14.58
N VAL A 48 11.33 1.48 -14.08
CA VAL A 48 11.04 2.59 -13.16
C VAL A 48 11.99 2.59 -11.96
N GLY A 49 12.56 3.76 -11.64
CA GLY A 49 13.52 3.93 -10.55
C GLY A 49 14.88 3.24 -10.79
N GLY A 50 15.19 2.84 -12.03
CA GLY A 50 16.39 2.08 -12.36
C GLY A 50 16.29 0.59 -12.00
N TYR A 51 15.10 0.10 -11.63
CA TYR A 51 14.85 -1.30 -11.32
C TYR A 51 14.59 -2.12 -12.57
N MET A 52 15.69 -2.41 -13.28
CA MET A 52 15.67 -3.10 -14.56
C MET A 52 15.05 -4.50 -14.48
N HIS A 53 14.21 -4.83 -15.46
CA HIS A 53 13.45 -6.07 -15.48
C HIS A 53 14.33 -7.34 -15.45
N GLU A 54 15.53 -7.33 -16.05
CA GLU A 54 16.43 -8.50 -16.05
C GLU A 54 16.81 -8.90 -14.63
N LYS A 55 17.02 -7.90 -13.75
CA LYS A 55 17.39 -8.13 -12.36
C LYS A 55 16.17 -8.35 -11.47
N PHE A 56 15.10 -7.57 -11.67
CA PHE A 56 13.99 -7.47 -10.73
C PHE A 56 12.66 -8.11 -11.19
N GLY A 57 12.63 -8.68 -12.40
CA GLY A 57 11.41 -9.24 -13.00
C GLY A 57 10.58 -8.18 -13.71
N ASN A 58 9.50 -8.63 -14.37
CA ASN A 58 8.62 -7.76 -15.14
C ASN A 58 7.77 -6.88 -14.20
N THR A 59 7.50 -5.65 -14.61
CA THR A 59 6.53 -4.77 -13.94
C THR A 59 5.11 -5.27 -14.18
N THR A 60 4.39 -5.63 -13.12
CA THR A 60 3.02 -6.16 -13.22
C THR A 60 1.94 -5.12 -12.99
N MET A 61 2.26 -4.06 -12.23
CA MET A 61 1.36 -2.93 -11.99
C MET A 61 2.16 -1.70 -11.55
N ILE A 62 1.72 -0.52 -11.96
CA ILE A 62 2.15 0.76 -11.39
C ILE A 62 0.91 1.53 -10.95
N VAL A 63 0.88 1.94 -9.69
CA VAL A 63 -0.11 2.92 -9.19
C VAL A 63 0.57 4.27 -9.13
N ALA A 64 0.24 5.15 -10.07
CA ALA A 64 0.76 6.51 -10.14
C ALA A 64 -0.21 7.44 -9.42
N THR A 65 0.26 8.19 -8.42
CA THR A 65 -0.60 9.03 -7.59
C THR A 65 0.00 10.41 -7.42
N LYS A 66 -0.78 11.43 -7.78
CA LYS A 66 -0.46 12.83 -7.50
C LYS A 66 -1.20 13.30 -6.25
N SER A 67 -0.45 13.88 -5.33
CA SER A 67 -0.94 14.49 -4.09
C SER A 67 -0.56 15.98 -4.04
N SER A 68 -0.97 16.70 -2.98
CA SER A 68 -0.45 18.05 -2.73
C SER A 68 1.05 18.09 -2.42
N PHE A 69 1.66 16.93 -2.12
CA PHE A 69 3.06 16.80 -1.75
C PHE A 69 3.94 16.27 -2.90
N GLY A 70 3.36 16.04 -4.09
CA GLY A 70 4.10 15.63 -5.27
C GLY A 70 3.57 14.33 -5.87
N MET A 71 4.36 13.79 -6.79
CA MET A 71 4.05 12.58 -7.55
C MET A 71 4.69 11.36 -6.90
N PHE A 72 3.92 10.29 -6.77
CA PHE A 72 4.35 9.02 -6.19
C PHE A 72 4.06 7.87 -7.15
N TYR A 73 4.92 6.86 -7.13
CA TYR A 73 4.76 5.65 -7.93
C TYR A 73 4.87 4.43 -7.02
N PHE A 74 3.81 3.62 -6.99
CA PHE A 74 3.84 2.31 -6.35
C PHE A 74 4.01 1.23 -7.43
N VAL A 75 5.22 0.69 -7.54
CA VAL A 75 5.61 -0.21 -8.62
C VAL A 75 5.67 -1.63 -8.11
N PHE A 76 4.96 -2.55 -8.77
CA PHE A 76 4.91 -3.97 -8.46
C PHE A 76 5.65 -4.74 -9.54
N LYS A 77 6.53 -5.65 -9.13
CA LYS A 77 7.30 -6.50 -10.03
C LYS A 77 7.23 -7.95 -9.59
N LYS A 78 7.25 -8.83 -10.58
CA LYS A 78 7.29 -10.28 -10.38
C LYS A 78 8.42 -10.86 -11.19
N LYS A 79 9.29 -11.62 -10.53
CA LYS A 79 10.32 -12.40 -11.21
C LYS A 79 9.98 -13.88 -11.11
N THR A 80 9.84 -14.52 -12.25
CA THR A 80 9.81 -15.98 -12.40
C THR A 80 11.23 -16.43 -12.76
N LYS A 81 11.81 -17.33 -11.96
CA LYS A 81 13.05 -18.04 -12.37
C LYS A 81 12.61 -19.23 -13.24
N ASP A 82 13.43 -19.57 -14.24
CA ASP A 82 13.15 -20.43 -15.41
C ASP A 82 12.14 -21.60 -15.20
N ASN A 83 11.42 -21.94 -16.28
CA ASN A 83 10.49 -23.07 -16.46
C ASN A 83 9.11 -22.98 -15.77
N ASP A 84 8.57 -21.78 -15.53
CA ASP A 84 7.23 -21.58 -14.94
C ASP A 84 7.01 -22.32 -13.60
N ASP A 85 8.09 -22.75 -12.94
CA ASP A 85 8.02 -23.48 -11.68
C ASP A 85 7.35 -22.56 -10.64
N PRO A 86 6.18 -22.96 -10.10
CA PRO A 86 5.50 -22.21 -9.07
C PRO A 86 6.43 -21.90 -7.87
N ALA A 87 7.47 -22.72 -7.65
CA ALA A 87 8.52 -22.56 -6.65
C ALA A 87 9.36 -21.27 -6.75
N ASN A 88 9.26 -20.51 -7.84
CA ASN A 88 10.23 -19.45 -8.16
C ASN A 88 9.60 -18.07 -8.38
N ARG A 89 8.48 -17.78 -7.72
CA ARG A 89 7.82 -16.47 -7.78
C ARG A 89 8.39 -15.54 -6.71
N ASP A 90 9.25 -14.63 -7.13
CA ASP A 90 9.72 -13.54 -6.27
C ASP A 90 8.81 -12.33 -6.48
N LEU A 91 8.15 -11.90 -5.40
CA LEU A 91 7.41 -10.64 -5.37
C LEU A 91 8.32 -9.51 -4.94
N ARG A 92 8.20 -8.37 -5.63
CA ARG A 92 8.86 -7.12 -5.25
C ARG A 92 7.89 -5.97 -5.44
N ALA A 93 7.98 -4.98 -4.56
CA ALA A 93 7.29 -3.72 -4.75
C ALA A 93 8.12 -2.55 -4.24
N PHE A 94 7.90 -1.38 -4.81
CA PHE A 94 8.68 -0.18 -4.52
C PHE A 94 7.76 1.03 -4.45
N VAL A 95 8.01 1.93 -3.50
CA VAL A 95 7.39 3.26 -3.52
C VAL A 95 8.47 4.26 -3.88
N PHE A 96 8.22 5.03 -4.94
CA PHE A 96 9.05 6.17 -5.33
C PHE A 96 8.30 7.47 -5.13
N ALA A 97 9.02 8.52 -4.76
CA ALA A 97 8.56 9.90 -4.86
C ALA A 97 9.38 10.63 -5.93
N GLU A 98 8.74 11.43 -6.76
CA GLU A 98 9.44 12.30 -7.70
C GLU A 98 10.07 13.48 -6.96
N ASP A 99 11.38 13.67 -7.16
CA ASP A 99 12.16 14.73 -6.52
C ASP A 99 13.20 15.29 -7.50
N HIS A 100 13.20 16.61 -7.70
CA HIS A 100 14.14 17.32 -8.58
C HIS A 100 14.37 16.70 -9.98
N GLY A 101 13.35 16.09 -10.58
CA GLY A 101 13.42 15.45 -11.91
C GLY A 101 13.92 14.00 -11.90
N GLY A 102 14.10 13.40 -10.73
CA GLY A 102 14.42 11.98 -10.54
C GLY A 102 13.42 11.27 -9.63
N LEU A 103 13.62 9.97 -9.43
CA LEU A 103 12.84 9.16 -8.50
C LEU A 103 13.66 8.81 -7.25
N LEU A 104 13.13 9.20 -6.09
CA LEU A 104 13.66 8.82 -4.79
C LEU A 104 12.93 7.58 -4.27
N GLU A 105 13.65 6.47 -4.07
CA GLU A 105 13.09 5.28 -3.41
C GLU A 105 12.75 5.60 -1.95
N LYS A 106 11.47 5.44 -1.59
CA LYS A 106 10.98 5.58 -0.23
C LYS A 106 10.81 4.22 0.46
N VAL A 107 10.42 3.19 -0.31
CA VAL A 107 10.14 1.85 0.22
C VAL A 107 10.63 0.79 -0.76
N ARG A 108 11.10 -0.32 -0.18
CA ARG A 108 11.29 -1.60 -0.86
C ARG A 108 10.61 -2.73 -0.11
N PHE A 109 9.83 -3.51 -0.84
CA PHE A 109 9.25 -4.77 -0.42
C PHE A 109 9.85 -5.92 -1.23
N GLN A 110 10.04 -7.07 -0.57
CA GLN A 110 10.39 -8.32 -1.21
C GLN A 110 9.82 -9.50 -0.41
N ASP A 111 9.30 -10.50 -1.12
CA ASP A 111 8.99 -11.82 -0.58
C ASP A 111 9.32 -12.86 -1.64
N PHE A 112 10.05 -13.91 -1.26
CA PHE A 112 10.66 -14.85 -2.20
C PHE A 112 10.00 -16.22 -2.08
N GLY A 113 9.53 -16.73 -3.22
CA GLY A 113 9.01 -18.07 -3.31
C GLY A 113 10.10 -19.14 -3.16
N ASN A 114 9.64 -20.34 -2.85
CA ASN A 114 10.38 -21.61 -2.87
C ASN A 114 9.39 -22.75 -3.20
N PRO A 115 9.84 -24.02 -3.36
CA PRO A 115 8.95 -25.11 -3.74
C PRO A 115 7.74 -25.37 -2.81
N LEU A 116 7.81 -24.87 -1.58
CA LEU A 116 6.76 -25.00 -0.55
C LEU A 116 6.09 -23.66 -0.23
N TYR A 117 6.38 -22.59 -1.00
CA TYR A 117 5.84 -21.24 -0.81
C TYR A 117 5.88 -20.38 -2.09
N TRP A 118 4.76 -19.80 -2.48
CA TRP A 118 4.53 -19.07 -3.73
C TRP A 118 3.72 -17.84 -3.35
N PRO A 119 4.37 -16.69 -3.11
CA PRO A 119 3.66 -15.46 -2.84
C PRO A 119 3.05 -14.92 -4.14
N GLU A 120 1.79 -14.50 -4.08
CA GLU A 120 1.09 -13.82 -5.17
C GLU A 120 0.41 -12.54 -4.65
N PHE A 121 0.59 -11.42 -5.36
CA PHE A 121 -0.10 -10.18 -5.02
C PHE A 121 -1.60 -10.33 -5.21
N ASP A 122 -2.36 -9.82 -4.25
CA ASP A 122 -3.79 -9.57 -4.39
C ASP A 122 -3.97 -8.16 -4.96
N TYR A 123 -3.83 -8.04 -6.29
CA TYR A 123 -3.79 -6.75 -6.98
C TYR A 123 -5.02 -5.88 -6.73
N GLN A 124 -6.20 -6.46 -6.49
CA GLN A 124 -7.41 -5.69 -6.18
C GLN A 124 -7.33 -4.98 -4.82
N ASN A 125 -6.51 -5.52 -3.91
CA ASN A 125 -6.23 -4.96 -2.60
C ASN A 125 -4.81 -4.37 -2.50
N CYS A 126 -4.20 -4.08 -3.66
CA CYS A 126 -2.99 -3.29 -3.80
C CYS A 126 -3.36 -1.92 -4.38
N PHE A 127 -3.45 -0.89 -3.54
CA PHE A 127 -3.96 0.43 -3.95
C PHE A 127 -3.31 1.56 -3.16
N VAL A 128 -3.59 2.78 -3.59
CA VAL A 128 -3.19 4.02 -2.92
C VAL A 128 -4.45 4.81 -2.58
N GLU A 129 -4.51 5.32 -1.36
CA GLU A 129 -5.62 6.13 -0.85
C GLU A 129 -5.09 7.16 0.16
N ASP A 130 -5.85 8.22 0.41
CA ASP A 130 -5.66 9.16 1.52
C ASP A 130 -6.83 8.93 2.49
N ALA A 131 -6.69 7.90 3.32
CA ALA A 131 -7.79 7.37 4.12
C ALA A 131 -8.14 8.28 5.30
N ASP A 132 -7.14 8.94 5.89
CA ASP A 132 -7.33 9.88 7.00
C ASP A 132 -7.44 11.36 6.56
N LYS A 133 -7.32 11.62 5.25
CA LYS A 133 -7.54 12.93 4.61
C LYS A 133 -6.49 13.98 5.00
N ASP A 134 -5.27 13.54 5.27
CA ASP A 134 -4.14 14.42 5.57
C ASP A 134 -3.44 14.96 4.30
N GLY A 135 -3.86 14.49 3.12
CA GLY A 135 -3.34 14.88 1.82
C GLY A 135 -2.11 14.08 1.36
N LEU A 136 -1.60 13.14 2.16
CA LEU A 136 -0.57 12.19 1.79
C LEU A 136 -1.16 10.84 1.37
N PRO A 137 -0.46 10.09 0.51
CA PRO A 137 -0.87 8.75 0.16
C PRO A 137 -0.44 7.71 1.22
N GLU A 138 -1.36 6.82 1.59
CA GLU A 138 -1.06 5.50 2.12
C GLU A 138 -1.01 4.46 1.00
N PHE A 139 -0.03 3.57 1.08
CA PHE A 139 0.22 2.52 0.10
C PHE A 139 -0.14 1.16 0.69
N TYR A 140 -1.24 0.58 0.23
CA TYR A 140 -1.75 -0.71 0.67
C TYR A 140 -1.21 -1.80 -0.26
N LEU A 141 -0.54 -2.80 0.31
CA LEU A 141 -0.01 -3.95 -0.40
C LEU A 141 -0.55 -5.22 0.24
N SER A 142 -1.28 -5.99 -0.55
CA SER A 142 -1.86 -7.24 -0.09
C SER A 142 -1.34 -8.40 -0.93
N TYR A 143 -1.07 -9.52 -0.27
CA TYR A 143 -0.61 -10.72 -0.95
C TYR A 143 -0.92 -11.96 -0.12
N MET A 144 -1.09 -13.08 -0.81
CA MET A 144 -1.29 -14.40 -0.21
C MET A 144 -0.12 -15.29 -0.60
N GLY A 145 0.38 -16.06 0.35
CA GLY A 145 1.16 -17.25 0.00
C GLY A 145 0.19 -18.37 -0.33
N GLU A 146 0.42 -19.06 -1.44
CA GLU A 146 -0.21 -20.37 -1.65
C GLU A 146 0.50 -21.45 -0.81
N SER A 147 0.08 -22.71 -0.92
CA SER A 147 0.64 -23.90 -0.24
C SER A 147 0.63 -25.12 -1.17
N ASP A 148 1.48 -26.13 -0.88
CA ASP A 148 1.41 -27.49 -1.42
C ASP A 148 0.24 -28.27 -0.83
N GLY A 149 -0.58 -27.61 0.00
CA GLY A 149 -1.77 -28.13 0.64
C GLY A 149 -1.51 -28.67 2.05
N LEU A 150 -0.27 -28.65 2.54
CA LEU A 150 0.07 -29.16 3.86
C LEU A 150 -0.01 -28.10 4.97
N ASP A 151 0.06 -26.82 4.62
CA ASP A 151 0.02 -25.70 5.58
C ASP A 151 -0.81 -24.53 5.03
N ALA A 152 -1.82 -24.05 5.73
CA ALA A 152 -2.43 -22.77 5.38
C ALA A 152 -1.40 -21.64 5.50
N LYS A 153 -1.12 -20.95 4.40
CA LYS A 153 -0.24 -19.76 4.43
C LYS A 153 -1.08 -18.50 4.62
N PRO A 154 -0.53 -17.51 5.35
CA PRO A 154 -1.32 -16.36 5.74
C PRO A 154 -1.51 -15.38 4.58
N TYR A 155 -2.68 -14.76 4.56
CA TYR A 155 -2.89 -13.51 3.84
C TYR A 155 -2.26 -12.37 4.63
N LYS A 156 -1.50 -11.52 3.94
CA LYS A 156 -0.81 -10.39 4.57
C LYS A 156 -1.27 -9.10 3.93
N GLN A 157 -1.54 -8.12 4.78
CA GLN A 157 -1.73 -6.75 4.38
C GLN A 157 -0.64 -5.89 5.01
N ILE A 158 0.08 -5.17 4.16
CA ILE A 158 1.10 -4.21 4.54
C ILE A 158 0.61 -2.83 4.14
N VAL A 159 0.73 -1.86 5.05
CA VAL A 159 0.45 -0.46 4.77
C VAL A 159 1.73 0.32 4.98
N TYR A 160 2.13 1.08 3.97
CA TYR A 160 3.17 2.10 4.11
C TYR A 160 2.48 3.45 4.23
N TYR A 161 2.70 4.15 5.33
CA TYR A 161 2.04 5.43 5.61
C TYR A 161 3.04 6.44 6.19
N PHE A 162 2.75 7.71 6.03
CA PHE A 162 3.53 8.77 6.66
C PHE A 162 3.03 8.97 8.10
N PRO A 163 3.88 8.86 9.13
CA PRO A 163 3.44 9.04 10.52
C PRO A 163 3.09 10.50 10.84
N ARG A 164 3.52 11.43 9.98
CA ARG A 164 3.28 12.87 10.08
C ARG A 164 3.23 13.45 8.66
N ALA A 165 2.39 14.47 8.47
CA ALA A 165 2.23 15.19 7.22
C ALA A 165 3.49 15.98 6.79
N VAL A 166 4.52 15.29 6.30
CA VAL A 166 5.80 15.88 5.87
C VAL A 166 6.18 15.30 4.52
N GLN A 167 6.38 16.16 3.51
CA GLN A 167 6.67 15.81 2.12
C GLN A 167 7.83 14.81 1.94
N ASN A 168 8.88 14.97 2.74
CA ASN A 168 10.06 14.10 2.75
C ASN A 168 10.10 13.17 3.95
N GLY A 169 8.93 12.89 4.54
CA GLY A 169 8.80 11.96 5.64
C GLY A 169 9.29 10.56 5.29
N ILE A 170 9.68 9.82 6.32
CA ILE A 170 9.98 8.40 6.23
C ILE A 170 8.65 7.66 6.33
N LEU A 171 8.37 6.80 5.35
CA LEU A 171 7.23 5.90 5.40
C LEU A 171 7.45 4.84 6.48
N ILE A 172 6.46 4.64 7.36
CA ILE A 172 6.43 3.54 8.31
C ILE A 172 5.71 2.36 7.67
N LYS A 173 6.27 1.16 7.87
CA LYS A 173 5.66 -0.10 7.48
C LYS A 173 4.83 -0.65 8.64
N ALA A 174 3.52 -0.77 8.45
CA ALA A 174 2.61 -1.51 9.32
C ALA A 174 2.17 -2.81 8.65
N LYS A 175 1.90 -3.85 9.45
CA LYS A 175 1.51 -5.17 8.93
C LYS A 175 0.42 -5.84 9.76
N ALA A 176 -0.53 -6.41 9.03
CA ALA A 176 -1.50 -7.37 9.53
C ALA A 176 -1.34 -8.71 8.80
N THR A 177 -1.46 -9.81 9.55
CA THR A 177 -1.34 -11.18 9.04
C THR A 177 -2.61 -11.96 9.42
N ALA A 178 -3.40 -12.37 8.44
CA ALA A 178 -4.57 -13.23 8.64
C ALA A 178 -4.19 -14.70 8.38
N HIS A 179 -4.45 -15.55 9.36
CA HIS A 179 -4.22 -16.99 9.30
C HIS A 179 -5.57 -17.67 9.06
N TYR A 180 -5.67 -18.47 7.99
CA TYR A 180 -6.84 -19.28 7.67
C TYR A 180 -6.67 -20.71 8.19
N PRO A 181 -7.76 -21.42 8.49
CA PRO A 181 -7.70 -22.84 8.84
C PRO A 181 -7.12 -23.71 7.72
N ALA A 182 -6.23 -24.65 8.06
CA ALA A 182 -5.63 -25.59 7.09
C ALA A 182 -6.30 -26.98 7.09
N GLY A 183 -7.36 -27.17 7.87
CA GLY A 183 -8.05 -28.46 8.02
C GLY A 183 -7.67 -29.27 9.26
N ASN A 184 -6.77 -28.78 10.12
CA ASN A 184 -6.57 -29.37 11.45
C ASN A 184 -7.67 -28.89 12.42
N GLU A 185 -8.10 -29.74 13.35
CA GLU A 185 -9.20 -29.45 14.29
C GLU A 185 -8.94 -28.20 15.16
N GLU A 186 -7.68 -27.86 15.42
CA GLU A 186 -7.29 -26.71 16.23
C GLU A 186 -7.09 -25.42 15.43
N ASP A 187 -7.09 -25.49 14.09
CA ASP A 187 -6.81 -24.33 13.25
C ASP A 187 -8.04 -23.41 13.18
N VAL A 188 -7.98 -22.29 13.89
CA VAL A 188 -9.01 -21.25 13.86
C VAL A 188 -8.52 -20.00 13.13
N TYR A 189 -9.43 -19.35 12.41
CA TYR A 189 -9.14 -18.06 11.80
C TYR A 189 -8.69 -17.04 12.87
N ARG A 190 -7.57 -16.36 12.62
CA ARG A 190 -7.09 -15.28 13.48
C ARG A 190 -6.27 -14.26 12.71
N THR A 191 -6.28 -13.03 13.20
CA THR A 191 -5.46 -11.94 12.65
C THR A 191 -4.46 -11.45 13.68
N VAL A 192 -3.20 -11.31 13.28
CA VAL A 192 -2.11 -10.78 14.09
C VAL A 192 -1.70 -9.43 13.53
N PHE A 193 -1.68 -8.42 14.39
CA PHE A 193 -1.29 -7.04 14.06
C PHE A 193 0.05 -6.70 14.70
N ASP A 194 0.98 -6.14 13.93
CA ASP A 194 2.25 -5.67 14.48
C ASP A 194 2.11 -4.36 15.26
N VAL A 195 3.21 -3.90 15.86
CA VAL A 195 3.22 -2.69 16.69
C VAL A 195 2.83 -1.45 15.88
N HIS A 196 3.39 -1.28 14.68
CA HIS A 196 3.14 -0.12 13.84
C HIS A 196 1.74 -0.10 13.27
N TRP A 197 1.11 -1.25 13.05
CA TRP A 197 -0.30 -1.33 12.68
C TRP A 197 -1.19 -0.78 13.79
N LYS A 198 -0.88 -1.10 15.05
CA LYS A 198 -1.67 -0.61 16.21
C LYS A 198 -1.53 0.92 16.38
N GLU A 199 -0.38 1.46 15.99
CA GLU A 199 -0.03 2.89 16.06
C GLU A 199 -0.57 3.72 14.89
N MET A 200 -1.01 3.10 13.79
CA MET A 200 -1.56 3.81 12.63
C MET A 200 -2.74 4.73 13.01
N PRO A 201 -2.94 5.82 12.25
CA PRO A 201 -4.17 6.62 12.31
C PRO A 201 -5.42 5.74 12.22
N GLN A 202 -6.48 6.14 12.91
CA GLN A 202 -7.66 5.27 13.07
C GLN A 202 -8.33 4.95 11.73
N ASP A 203 -8.41 5.90 10.81
CA ASP A 203 -9.05 5.69 9.51
C ASP A 203 -8.21 4.79 8.59
N VAL A 204 -6.88 4.93 8.61
CA VAL A 204 -5.94 4.01 7.95
C VAL A 204 -6.08 2.58 8.52
N LYS A 205 -6.19 2.43 9.85
CA LYS A 205 -6.47 1.12 10.48
C LYS A 205 -7.80 0.55 10.05
N ASN A 206 -8.86 1.35 10.01
CA ASN A 206 -10.18 0.92 9.58
C ASN A 206 -10.15 0.44 8.12
N ARG A 207 -9.43 1.16 7.25
CA ARG A 207 -9.28 0.79 5.85
C ARG A 207 -8.52 -0.51 5.68
N SER A 208 -7.42 -0.68 6.42
CA SER A 208 -6.67 -1.94 6.48
C SER A 208 -7.56 -3.09 6.97
N LYS A 209 -8.23 -2.91 8.11
CA LYS A 209 -9.12 -3.92 8.69
C LYS A 209 -10.21 -4.34 7.70
N LYS A 210 -10.80 -3.40 6.97
CA LYS A 210 -11.83 -3.69 5.97
C LYS A 210 -11.33 -4.65 4.90
N VAL A 211 -10.11 -4.48 4.39
CA VAL A 211 -9.52 -5.41 3.40
C VAL A 211 -9.38 -6.82 3.98
N LEU A 212 -8.91 -6.95 5.23
CA LEU A 212 -8.78 -8.24 5.89
C LEU A 212 -10.14 -8.92 6.11
N ASP A 213 -11.15 -8.15 6.50
CA ASP A 213 -12.51 -8.63 6.72
C ASP A 213 -13.17 -9.06 5.39
N ASP A 214 -13.04 -8.25 4.34
CA ASP A 214 -13.58 -8.54 3.01
C ASP A 214 -12.91 -9.78 2.40
N HIS A 215 -11.57 -9.90 2.53
CA HIS A 215 -10.85 -11.08 2.09
C HIS A 215 -11.24 -12.33 2.89
N HIS A 216 -11.41 -12.22 4.21
CA HIS A 216 -11.87 -13.35 5.03
C HIS A 216 -13.25 -13.82 4.60
N LYS A 217 -14.19 -12.89 4.34
CA LYS A 217 -15.50 -13.22 3.82
C LYS A 217 -15.41 -13.96 2.47
N TYR A 218 -14.66 -13.42 1.51
CA TYR A 218 -14.44 -14.05 0.22
C TYR A 218 -13.83 -15.46 0.34
N TYR A 219 -12.81 -15.62 1.19
CA TYR A 219 -12.15 -16.89 1.40
C TYR A 219 -13.11 -17.92 2.01
N LYS A 220 -13.90 -17.49 3.00
CA LYS A 220 -14.93 -18.34 3.60
C LYS A 220 -15.92 -18.83 2.55
N ASP A 221 -16.51 -17.91 1.78
CA ASP A 221 -17.55 -18.22 0.79
C ASP A 221 -17.05 -19.11 -0.37
N LYS A 222 -15.74 -19.12 -0.63
CA LYS A 222 -15.13 -19.89 -1.73
C LYS A 222 -14.70 -21.30 -1.32
N PHE A 223 -14.29 -21.49 -0.07
CA PHE A 223 -13.63 -22.73 0.37
C PHE A 223 -14.39 -23.49 1.47
N PHE A 224 -15.46 -22.92 2.05
CA PHE A 224 -16.29 -23.52 3.09
C PHE A 224 -17.78 -23.31 2.81
#